data_AF-A0A2P2KCG4-F1
#
_entry.id   AF-A0A2P2KCG4-F1
#
_cell.length_a   1.000
_cell.length_b   1.000
_cell.length_c   1.000
_cell.angle_alpha   90.00
_cell.angle_beta   90.00
_cell.angle_gamma   90.00
#
_symmetry.space_group_name_H-M   'P 1'
#
loop_
_entity.id
_entity.type
_entity.pdbx_description
1 polymer ?
#
loop_
_entity_poly.entity_id
_entity_poly.type
_entity_poly.pdbx_seq_one_letter_code
_entity_poly.pdbx_strand_id
1 'polypeptide(L)'
;MNCPLIERLFFESSKTGRDDSLKSSTCMDLVNFCPNLTSLALRGFKLQDCKVRILVKGFQKLKYVDFSTSYSITGNFLRNLGGAAGGNLLEVVILRDCMHLKEMEVARLLTVVLAGDYKFLRHLVGRLMKLLSCFMLI
;
A
#
# COMPACT_ATOMS: atom_id res chain seq x y z
N MET A 1 19.13 5.83 15.78
CA MET A 1 18.97 4.52 16.45
C MET A 1 18.18 3.64 15.50
N ASN A 2 18.67 2.45 15.16
CA ASN A 2 17.98 1.52 14.27
C ASN A 2 17.23 0.48 15.11
N CYS A 3 16.03 0.09 14.70
CA CYS A 3 15.16 -0.88 15.38
C CYS A 3 15.04 -2.16 14.54
N PRO A 4 16.12 -2.96 14.39
CA PRO A 4 16.14 -4.10 13.47
C PRO A 4 15.23 -5.26 13.88
N LEU A 5 14.75 -5.28 15.12
CA LEU A 5 13.85 -6.32 15.63
C LEU A 5 12.37 -6.04 15.34
N ILE A 6 12.03 -4.82 14.92
CA ILE A 6 10.64 -4.47 14.60
C ILE A 6 10.32 -4.98 13.19
N GLU A 7 9.49 -6.02 13.15
CA GLU A 7 9.01 -6.60 11.89
C GLU A 7 7.59 -6.14 11.54
N ARG A 8 6.82 -5.66 12.52
CA ARG A 8 5.41 -5.32 12.36
C ARG A 8 5.08 -4.00 13.01
N LEU A 9 4.49 -3.09 12.23
CA LEU A 9 4.00 -1.80 12.69
C LEU A 9 2.54 -1.64 12.32
N PHE A 10 1.74 -1.23 13.30
CA PHE A 10 0.32 -0.95 13.14
C PHE A 10 0.00 0.39 13.76
N PHE A 11 -0.47 1.32 12.95
CA PHE A 11 -0.98 2.61 13.38
C PHE A 11 -2.37 2.83 12.82
N GLU A 12 -3.25 3.33 13.67
CA GLU A 12 -4.62 3.68 13.33
C GLU A 12 -4.92 5.06 13.89
N SER A 13 -5.32 5.99 13.02
CA SER A 13 -5.80 7.29 13.49
C SER A 13 -7.20 7.15 14.08
N SER A 14 -7.37 7.64 15.31
CA SER A 14 -8.65 7.61 16.05
C SER A 14 -9.67 8.63 15.55
N LYS A 15 -9.29 9.56 14.65
CA LYS A 15 -10.16 10.62 14.13
C LYS A 15 -10.04 10.72 12.62
N THR A 16 -10.91 9.98 11.94
CA THR A 16 -11.10 10.12 10.48
C THR A 16 -11.41 11.58 10.15
N GLY A 17 -10.54 12.26 9.40
CA GLY A 17 -10.77 13.62 8.89
C GLY A 17 -10.06 14.77 9.60
N ARG A 18 -9.29 14.53 10.68
CA ARG A 18 -8.25 15.49 11.09
C ARG A 18 -7.02 15.31 10.21
N ASP A 19 -6.25 16.39 10.04
CA ASP A 19 -5.09 16.47 9.13
C ASP A 19 -3.88 15.67 9.67
N ASP A 20 -4.09 14.39 10.00
CA ASP A 20 -3.07 13.41 10.40
C ASP A 20 -2.27 12.98 9.16
N SER A 21 -1.66 13.98 8.54
CA SER A 21 -0.81 13.86 7.37
C SER A 21 0.55 13.38 7.81
N LEU A 22 0.84 12.12 7.53
CA LEU A 22 2.17 11.56 7.73
C LEU A 22 3.18 12.36 6.91
N LYS A 23 4.17 13.01 7.52
CA LYS A 23 5.16 13.79 6.76
C LYS A 23 6.03 12.84 5.93
N SER A 24 6.51 13.30 4.78
CA SER A 24 7.43 12.52 3.95
C SER A 24 8.73 12.19 4.68
N SER A 25 9.22 13.12 5.53
CA SER A 25 10.36 12.89 6.42
C SER A 25 10.11 11.69 7.35
N THR A 26 8.94 11.62 7.98
CA THR A 26 8.57 10.49 8.85
C THR A 26 8.54 9.16 8.09
N CYS A 27 8.11 9.16 6.82
CA CYS A 27 8.16 7.94 6.00
C CYS A 27 9.61 7.48 5.74
N MET A 28 10.51 8.42 5.46
CA MET A 28 11.93 8.13 5.27
C MET A 28 12.59 7.65 6.57
N ASP A 29 12.27 8.29 7.69
CA ASP A 29 12.75 7.89 9.01
C ASP A 29 12.29 6.46 9.33
N LEU A 30 11.02 6.13 9.10
CA LEU A 30 10.49 4.77 9.29
C LEU A 30 11.26 3.74 8.45
N VAL A 31 11.53 4.03 7.19
CA VAL A 31 12.31 3.16 6.30
C VAL A 31 13.74 2.97 6.82
N ASN A 32 14.38 4.05 7.25
CA ASN A 32 15.77 4.03 7.72
C ASN A 32 15.93 3.37 9.10
N PHE A 33 14.93 3.48 9.97
CA PHE A 33 14.98 2.96 11.34
C PHE A 33 14.35 1.58 11.50
N CYS A 34 13.57 1.08 10.53
CA CYS A 34 12.93 -0.25 10.60
C CYS A 34 13.21 -1.09 9.34
N PRO A 35 14.48 -1.46 9.06
CA PRO A 35 14.87 -2.11 7.79
C PRO A 35 14.28 -3.52 7.60
N ASN A 36 13.90 -4.18 8.70
CA ASN A 36 13.37 -5.55 8.68
C ASN A 36 11.83 -5.61 8.70
N LEU A 37 11.16 -4.47 8.49
CA LEU A 37 9.71 -4.43 8.53
C LEU A 37 9.10 -5.29 7.42
N THR A 38 8.27 -6.25 7.81
CA THR A 38 7.53 -7.16 6.93
C THR A 38 6.05 -6.81 6.84
N SER A 39 5.50 -6.15 7.87
CA SER A 39 4.09 -5.75 7.92
C SER A 39 3.94 -4.30 8.34
N LEU A 40 3.21 -3.51 7.54
CA LEU A 40 2.88 -2.13 7.83
C LEU A 40 1.38 -1.91 7.69
N ALA A 41 0.74 -1.38 8.72
CA ALA A 41 -0.63 -0.89 8.64
C ALA A 41 -0.66 0.59 9.05
N LEU A 42 -1.18 1.44 8.16
CA LEU A 42 -1.41 2.87 8.39
C LEU A 42 -2.88 3.15 8.04
N ARG A 43 -3.76 2.96 9.00
CA ARG A 43 -5.21 3.14 8.82
C ARG A 43 -5.67 4.54 9.20
N GLY A 44 -6.54 5.12 8.39
CA GLY A 44 -7.17 6.42 8.67
C GLY A 44 -6.26 7.64 8.47
N PHE A 45 -5.06 7.48 7.92
CA PHE A 45 -4.11 8.57 7.72
C PHE A 45 -4.33 9.31 6.38
N LYS A 46 -3.93 10.58 6.32
CA LYS A 46 -3.83 11.33 5.06
C LYS A 46 -2.58 10.91 4.28
N LEU A 47 -2.67 9.75 3.64
CA LEU A 47 -1.58 9.16 2.88
C LEU A 47 -1.76 9.43 1.38
N GLN A 48 -0.81 10.14 0.78
CA GLN A 48 -0.77 10.38 -0.66
C GLN A 48 0.09 9.32 -1.35
N ASP A 49 -0.14 9.06 -2.64
CA ASP A 49 0.59 8.07 -3.43
C ASP A 49 2.13 8.24 -3.38
N CYS A 50 2.64 9.47 -3.26
CA CYS A 50 4.08 9.72 -3.11
C CYS A 50 4.65 9.15 -1.81
N LYS A 51 3.90 9.23 -0.70
CA LYS A 51 4.30 8.71 0.61
C LYS A 51 4.20 7.19 0.63
N VAL A 52 3.13 6.63 0.07
CA VAL A 52 2.99 5.17 -0.10
C VAL A 52 4.20 4.62 -0.87
N ARG A 53 4.61 5.31 -1.93
CA ARG A 53 5.78 4.92 -2.73
C ARG A 53 7.08 4.92 -1.93
N ILE A 54 7.31 5.92 -1.07
CA ILE A 54 8.48 5.95 -0.18
C ILE A 54 8.48 4.72 0.73
N LEU A 55 7.33 4.41 1.35
CA LEU A 55 7.22 3.27 2.26
C LEU A 55 7.42 1.94 1.52
N VAL A 56 6.67 1.70 0.45
CA VAL A 56 6.70 0.41 -0.26
C VAL A 56 8.04 0.16 -0.96
N LYS A 57 8.66 1.18 -1.55
CA LYS A 57 9.98 1.01 -2.18
C LYS A 57 11.12 1.02 -1.17
N GLY A 58 10.95 1.74 -0.07
CA GLY A 58 11.96 1.85 0.98
C GLY A 58 12.14 0.55 1.75
N PHE A 59 11.05 -0.09 2.16
CA PHE A 59 11.11 -1.33 2.93
C PHE A 59 11.43 -2.53 2.04
N GLN A 60 12.63 -3.09 2.21
CA GLN A 60 13.14 -4.19 1.39
C GLN A 60 12.46 -5.54 1.65
N LYS A 61 11.88 -5.73 2.84
CA LYS A 61 11.25 -7.00 3.28
C LYS A 61 9.74 -6.91 3.42
N LEU A 62 9.13 -5.83 2.93
CA LEU A 62 7.70 -5.59 3.12
C LEU A 62 6.87 -6.60 2.34
N LYS A 63 5.99 -7.30 3.06
CA LYS A 63 5.08 -8.32 2.53
C LYS A 63 3.63 -7.93 2.68
N TYR A 64 3.29 -7.24 3.76
CA TYR A 64 1.92 -6.87 4.09
C TYR A 64 1.81 -5.36 4.21
N VAL A 65 0.85 -4.79 3.49
CA VAL A 65 0.45 -3.39 3.64
C VAL A 65 -1.04 -3.25 3.82
N ASP A 66 -1.43 -2.40 4.78
CA ASP A 66 -2.81 -2.02 4.99
C ASP A 66 -2.93 -0.50 5.09
N PHE A 67 -3.55 0.10 4.09
CA PHE A 67 -3.85 1.52 4.03
C PHE A 67 -5.36 1.77 4.07
N SER A 68 -6.12 0.88 4.72
CA SER A 68 -7.57 1.04 4.87
C SER A 68 -7.91 2.43 5.42
N THR A 69 -9.03 2.99 5.00
CA THR A 69 -9.57 4.31 5.40
C THR A 69 -8.62 5.49 5.15
N SER A 70 -7.51 5.28 4.43
CA SER A 70 -6.62 6.37 4.01
C SER A 70 -7.25 7.13 2.85
N TYR A 71 -7.71 8.34 3.13
CA TYR A 71 -8.60 9.05 2.22
C TYR A 71 -7.89 9.72 1.04
N SER A 72 -6.58 9.99 1.10
CA SER A 72 -5.83 10.70 0.04
C SER A 72 -5.12 9.79 -1.00
N ILE A 73 -5.34 8.48 -0.95
CA ILE A 73 -4.74 7.53 -1.88
C ILE A 73 -5.55 7.50 -3.17
N THR A 74 -4.91 7.79 -4.31
CA THR A 74 -5.57 7.73 -5.62
C THR A 74 -5.37 6.42 -6.37
N GLY A 75 -4.30 5.68 -6.04
CA GLY A 75 -3.93 4.42 -6.70
C GLY A 75 -2.81 4.56 -7.73
N ASN A 76 -2.36 5.77 -8.03
CA ASN A 76 -1.22 6.01 -8.94
C ASN A 76 0.09 5.33 -8.46
N PHE A 77 0.23 5.07 -7.15
CA PHE A 77 1.35 4.29 -6.63
C PHE A 77 1.36 2.84 -7.17
N LEU A 78 0.19 2.26 -7.46
CA LEU A 78 0.04 0.89 -7.94
C LEU A 78 0.75 0.64 -9.28
N ARG A 79 0.76 1.65 -10.17
CA ARG A 79 1.41 1.58 -11.49
C ARG A 79 2.91 1.28 -11.43
N ASN A 80 3.55 1.52 -10.29
CA ASN A 80 5.01 1.45 -10.15
C ASN A 80 5.45 0.54 -8.98
N LEU A 81 4.57 -0.34 -8.51
CA LEU A 81 4.90 -1.29 -7.45
C LEU A 81 5.95 -2.32 -7.92
N GLY A 82 5.97 -2.68 -9.20
CA GLY A 82 6.77 -3.78 -9.76
C GLY A 82 8.12 -3.38 -10.36
N GLY A 83 8.68 -2.24 -9.94
CA GLY A 83 10.00 -1.81 -10.40
C GLY A 83 11.14 -2.51 -9.64
N ALA A 84 12.32 -2.60 -10.27
CA ALA A 84 13.54 -3.27 -9.77
C ALA A 84 14.08 -2.82 -8.39
N ALA A 85 13.41 -1.92 -7.67
CA ALA A 85 13.91 -1.25 -6.47
C ALA A 85 12.99 -1.37 -5.23
N GLY A 86 12.04 -2.31 -5.19
CA GLY A 86 11.22 -2.60 -4.00
C GLY A 86 9.71 -2.63 -4.30
N GLY A 87 9.01 -3.54 -3.62
CA GLY A 87 7.60 -3.89 -3.86
C GLY A 87 7.39 -5.31 -4.40
N ASN A 88 8.46 -6.00 -4.82
CA ASN A 88 8.39 -7.35 -5.39
C ASN A 88 8.02 -8.45 -4.39
N LEU A 89 8.14 -8.21 -3.09
CA LEU A 89 7.80 -9.19 -2.05
C LEU A 89 6.41 -8.97 -1.46
N LEU A 90 5.63 -8.02 -1.97
CA LEU A 90 4.29 -7.76 -1.45
C LEU A 90 3.38 -8.95 -1.71
N GLU A 91 2.92 -9.55 -0.62
CA GLU A 91 1.99 -10.68 -0.60
C GLU A 91 0.55 -10.19 -0.37
N VAL A 92 0.37 -9.12 0.43
CA VAL A 92 -0.94 -8.63 0.84
C VAL A 92 -1.02 -7.11 0.74
N VAL A 93 -2.05 -6.62 0.05
CA VAL A 93 -2.36 -5.19 -0.09
C VAL A 93 -3.83 -4.96 0.27
N ILE A 94 -4.07 -4.15 1.32
CA ILE A 94 -5.42 -3.78 1.75
C ILE A 94 -5.64 -2.28 1.52
N LEU A 95 -6.65 -1.98 0.70
CA LEU A 95 -7.08 -0.64 0.29
C LEU A 95 -8.59 -0.49 0.48
N ARG A 96 -9.10 -0.81 1.68
CA ARG A 96 -10.53 -0.70 2.00
C ARG A 96 -10.91 0.75 2.31
N ASP A 97 -12.08 1.16 1.85
CA ASP A 97 -12.68 2.47 2.18
C ASP A 97 -11.76 3.67 1.90
N CYS A 98 -10.88 3.56 0.89
CA CYS A 98 -10.07 4.67 0.38
C CYS A 98 -10.92 5.56 -0.53
N MET A 99 -11.36 6.72 -0.05
CA MET A 99 -12.34 7.58 -0.75
C MET A 99 -11.89 8.07 -2.14
N HIS A 100 -10.60 8.29 -2.35
CA HIS A 100 -10.07 8.81 -3.62
C HIS A 100 -9.45 7.73 -4.52
N LEU A 101 -9.51 6.46 -4.11
CA LEU A 101 -8.94 5.36 -4.89
C LEU A 101 -9.73 5.19 -6.18
N LYS A 102 -9.04 5.34 -7.32
CA LYS A 102 -9.64 5.20 -8.63
C LYS A 102 -9.76 3.74 -9.02
N GLU A 103 -10.97 3.28 -9.36
CA GLU A 103 -11.23 1.91 -9.81
C GLU A 103 -10.37 1.51 -11.01
N MET A 104 -10.10 2.45 -11.94
CA MET A 104 -9.22 2.22 -13.10
C MET A 104 -7.80 1.81 -12.69
N GLU A 105 -7.25 2.35 -11.60
CA GLU A 105 -5.89 1.99 -11.15
C GLU A 105 -5.85 0.56 -10.59
N VAL A 106 -6.91 0.17 -9.89
CA VAL A 106 -7.08 -1.19 -9.37
C VAL A 106 -7.28 -2.17 -10.53
N ALA A 107 -8.09 -1.82 -11.53
CA ALA A 107 -8.26 -2.63 -12.75
C ALA A 107 -6.93 -2.88 -13.46
N ARG A 108 -6.13 -1.84 -13.65
CA ARG A 108 -4.80 -1.96 -14.29
C ARG A 108 -3.86 -2.85 -13.49
N LEU A 109 -3.84 -2.70 -12.16
CA LEU A 109 -3.05 -3.59 -11.31
C LEU A 109 -3.47 -5.05 -11.52
N LEU A 110 -4.78 -5.33 -11.53
CA LEU A 110 -5.31 -6.66 -11.74
C LEU A 110 -4.92 -7.24 -13.10
N THR A 111 -4.98 -6.45 -14.18
CA THR A 111 -4.50 -6.88 -15.51
C THR A 111 -3.03 -7.28 -15.48
N VAL A 112 -2.19 -6.52 -14.79
CA VAL A 112 -0.76 -6.79 -14.66
C VAL A 112 -0.51 -8.04 -13.80
N VAL A 113 -1.27 -8.21 -12.71
CA VAL A 113 -1.23 -9.43 -11.87
C VAL A 113 -1.63 -10.67 -12.67
N LEU A 114 -2.70 -10.58 -13.47
CA LEU A 114 -3.14 -11.66 -14.36
C LEU A 114 -2.12 -11.97 -15.46
N ALA A 115 -1.36 -10.97 -15.92
CA ALA A 115 -0.25 -11.15 -16.85
C ALA A 115 0.98 -11.85 -16.23
N GLY A 116 0.97 -12.11 -14.92
CA GLY A 116 2.03 -12.84 -14.22
C GLY A 116 3.08 -11.94 -13.54
N ASP A 117 2.91 -10.63 -13.60
CA ASP A 117 3.69 -9.69 -12.80
C ASP A 117 3.17 -9.70 -11.34
N TYR A 118 4.03 -9.42 -10.36
CA TYR A 118 3.72 -9.57 -8.92
C TYR A 118 3.47 -11.01 -8.44
N LYS A 119 4.42 -11.91 -8.72
CA LYS A 119 4.39 -13.35 -8.37
C LYS A 119 4.08 -13.68 -6.90
N PHE A 120 4.32 -12.74 -5.99
CA PHE A 120 4.10 -12.96 -4.55
C PHE A 120 2.74 -12.45 -4.07
N LEU A 121 2.04 -11.60 -4.84
CA LEU A 121 0.78 -11.01 -4.42
C LEU A 121 -0.33 -12.06 -4.39
N ARG A 122 -0.82 -12.35 -3.18
CA ARG A 122 -1.86 -13.37 -2.91
C ARG A 122 -3.20 -12.73 -2.56
N HIS A 123 -3.16 -11.57 -1.91
CA HIS A 123 -4.35 -10.94 -1.36
C HIS A 123 -4.40 -9.46 -1.71
N LEU A 124 -5.37 -9.09 -2.55
CA LEU A 124 -5.73 -7.70 -2.80
C LEU A 124 -7.15 -7.46 -2.28
N VAL A 125 -7.28 -6.63 -1.25
CA VAL A 125 -8.57 -6.35 -0.60
C VAL A 125 -8.95 -4.89 -0.81
N GLY A 126 -10.07 -4.65 -1.46
CA GLY A 126 -10.63 -3.30 -1.68
C GLY A 126 -12.15 -3.37 -1.91
N ARG A 127 -12.82 -2.22 -2.10
CA ARG A 127 -14.21 -2.21 -2.57
C ARG A 127 -14.24 -2.63 -4.04
N LEU A 128 -14.33 -3.94 -4.28
CA LEU A 128 -14.28 -4.57 -5.60
C LEU A 128 -15.66 -4.80 -6.25
N MET A 129 -16.76 -4.33 -5.65
CA MET A 129 -18.11 -4.69 -6.11
C MET A 129 -18.45 -4.25 -7.56
N LYS A 130 -17.68 -3.36 -8.19
CA LYS A 130 -17.82 -3.02 -9.63
C LYS A 130 -16.74 -3.63 -10.54
N LEU A 131 -15.67 -4.18 -9.99
CA LEU A 131 -14.56 -4.75 -10.76
C LEU A 131 -14.74 -6.25 -11.00
N LEU A 132 -15.47 -6.95 -10.13
CA LEU A 132 -15.85 -8.36 -10.34
C LEU A 132 -16.67 -8.57 -11.62
N SER A 133 -17.52 -7.62 -12.01
CA SER A 133 -18.24 -7.67 -13.28
C SER A 133 -17.30 -7.57 -14.50
N CYS A 134 -16.18 -6.84 -14.40
CA CYS A 134 -15.16 -6.83 -15.45
C CYS A 134 -14.29 -8.09 -15.43
N PHE A 135 -14.10 -8.72 -14.27
CA PHE A 135 -13.35 -9.97 -14.13
C PHE A 135 -14.09 -11.19 -14.70
N MET A 136 -15.44 -11.15 -14.75
CA MET A 136 -16.27 -12.18 -15.37
C MET A 136 -16.45 -12.03 -16.90
N LEU A 137 -15.91 -10.96 -17.50
CA LEU A 137 -16.05 -10.65 -18.94
C LEU A 137 -14.75 -10.86 -19.74
N ILE A 138 -13.70 -11.38 -19.12
CA ILE A 138 -12.46 -11.84 -19.74
C ILE A 138 -12.38 -13.35 -19.54
#